data_AF-G4ZD98-F1
#
_entry.id   AF-G4ZD98-F1
#
_cell.length_a   1.000
_cell.length_b   1.000
_cell.length_c   1.000
_cell.angle_alpha   90.00
_cell.angle_beta   90.00
_cell.angle_gamma   90.00
#
_symmetry.space_group_name_H-M   'P 1'
#
loop_
_entity.id
_entity.type
_entity.pdbx_description
1 polymer ?
#
loop_
_entity_poly.entity_id
_entity_poly.type
_entity_poly.pdbx_seq_one_letter_code
_entity_poly.pdbx_strand_id
1 'polypeptide(L)'
;MQLAGLVSVVPVAAASTRHVQAVAPEALRVRVLRQLRQAVQETDPAADEVDTSSADAVEAPAPDASCPDSVMAQVKGIMTRLTEIGGYDVEHPDALTQAKLRKEYRALEQQLDACLSSEDYAHELKREELAWEEKNAAANEQALRDVRRCLPVLVRSTSEAVLKSTKSPTGRPLPPAMARRFKRTTVLGLLRASPASTAQMHPSAIVHLNYIGLNLTERRALHAHLRQTAQLWEASPRNALTQQKIDWYSGLVYELKRAITSYDKHMERNGVPGSQTGTGDLYEEDLGWPEGEVYADAVSAVKCGLPVDETALHAST
;
A
#
# COMPACT_ATOMS: atom_id res chain seq x y z
N MET A 1 7.56 6.22 -70.48
CA MET A 1 9.01 5.95 -70.53
C MET A 1 9.66 6.92 -69.56
N GLN A 2 10.35 6.57 -68.47
CA GLN A 2 10.97 5.35 -67.96
C GLN A 2 10.79 5.26 -66.43
N LEU A 3 10.85 4.04 -65.92
CA LEU A 3 10.80 3.62 -64.52
C LEU A 3 12.19 3.61 -63.88
N ALA A 4 12.29 4.00 -62.61
CA ALA A 4 13.19 3.50 -61.55
C ALA A 4 12.85 4.32 -60.27
N GLY A 5 12.59 3.80 -59.08
CA GLY A 5 12.95 2.52 -58.47
C GLY A 5 14.02 2.76 -57.40
N LEU A 6 13.63 3.10 -56.17
CA LEU A 6 14.49 2.97 -54.97
C LEU A 6 13.63 2.84 -53.70
N VAL A 7 13.68 1.63 -53.15
CA VAL A 7 13.10 1.19 -51.88
C VAL A 7 14.03 1.64 -50.76
N SER A 8 13.50 2.34 -49.76
CA SER A 8 14.21 2.61 -48.50
C SER A 8 13.55 1.82 -47.37
N VAL A 9 14.18 0.70 -47.01
CA VAL A 9 13.86 -0.09 -45.83
C VAL A 9 14.41 0.63 -44.60
N VAL A 10 13.54 1.03 -43.67
CA VAL A 10 13.93 1.57 -42.37
C VAL A 10 13.92 0.42 -41.34
N PRO A 11 14.96 0.27 -40.50
CA PRO A 11 15.12 -0.88 -39.62
C PRO A 11 14.24 -0.81 -38.36
N VAL A 12 13.94 -2.01 -37.89
CA VAL A 12 13.33 -2.40 -36.62
C VAL A 12 14.07 -1.77 -35.43
N ALA A 13 13.32 -1.07 -34.57
CA ALA A 13 13.74 -0.74 -33.21
C ALA A 13 12.68 -1.24 -32.23
N ALA A 14 12.92 -2.43 -31.68
CA ALA A 14 12.18 -2.98 -30.55
C ALA A 14 12.59 -2.21 -29.27
N ALA A 15 11.74 -1.27 -28.83
CA ALA A 15 11.90 -0.61 -27.53
C ALA A 15 11.16 -1.41 -26.46
N SER A 16 11.92 -2.35 -25.89
CA SER A 16 11.68 -2.98 -24.59
C SER A 16 11.71 -1.92 -23.48
N THR A 17 10.64 -1.79 -22.70
CA THR A 17 10.77 -1.39 -21.30
C THR A 17 9.65 -2.02 -20.48
N ARG A 18 9.97 -3.19 -19.92
CA ARG A 18 9.25 -3.81 -18.81
C ARG A 18 9.11 -2.77 -17.69
N HIS A 19 7.89 -2.33 -17.41
CA HIS A 19 7.57 -1.81 -16.08
C HIS A 19 7.31 -3.02 -15.18
N VAL A 20 8.35 -3.40 -14.46
CA VAL A 20 8.29 -4.37 -13.37
C VAL A 20 7.26 -3.85 -12.37
N GLN A 21 6.19 -4.62 -12.18
CA GLN A 21 5.29 -4.47 -11.05
C GLN A 21 6.11 -4.67 -9.76
N ALA A 22 6.50 -3.58 -9.12
CA ALA A 22 6.93 -3.61 -7.73
C ALA A 22 5.68 -3.77 -6.87
N VAL A 23 5.18 -5.01 -6.79
CA VAL A 23 4.21 -5.39 -5.78
C VAL A 23 4.95 -5.46 -4.45
N ALA A 24 4.37 -4.89 -3.39
CA ALA A 24 4.94 -4.86 -2.05
C ALA A 24 5.43 -6.27 -1.63
N PRO A 25 6.71 -6.41 -1.23
CA PRO A 25 7.35 -7.72 -1.08
C PRO A 25 6.77 -8.56 0.06
N GLU A 26 6.07 -7.97 1.02
CA GLU A 26 5.65 -8.64 2.26
C GLU A 26 4.31 -9.38 2.13
N ALA A 27 3.29 -8.70 1.58
CA ALA A 27 2.00 -9.33 1.26
C ALA A 27 2.13 -10.37 0.14
N LEU A 28 3.05 -10.15 -0.82
CA LEU A 28 3.42 -11.16 -1.79
C LEU A 28 4.20 -12.32 -1.17
N ARG A 29 5.09 -12.10 -0.19
CA ARG A 29 5.80 -13.19 0.49
C ARG A 29 4.83 -14.13 1.18
N VAL A 30 3.89 -13.59 1.94
CA VAL A 30 2.87 -14.40 2.63
C VAL A 30 1.97 -15.13 1.62
N ARG A 31 1.65 -14.50 0.49
CA ARG A 31 0.85 -15.11 -0.59
C ARG A 31 1.62 -16.19 -1.36
N VAL A 32 2.90 -15.96 -1.67
CA VAL A 32 3.78 -16.91 -2.35
C VAL A 32 4.09 -18.10 -1.46
N LEU A 33 4.37 -17.89 -0.17
CA LEU A 33 4.56 -18.97 0.80
C LEU A 33 3.27 -19.79 0.98
N ARG A 34 2.09 -19.15 0.98
CA ARG A 34 0.80 -19.86 1.03
C ARG A 34 0.50 -20.66 -0.25
N GLN A 35 0.88 -20.13 -1.43
CA GLN A 35 0.73 -20.84 -2.71
C GLN A 35 1.71 -22.00 -2.85
N LEU A 36 2.95 -21.85 -2.37
CA LEU A 36 3.94 -22.94 -2.31
C LEU A 36 3.47 -24.07 -1.38
N ARG A 37 2.82 -23.74 -0.25
CA ARG A 37 2.23 -24.73 0.66
C ARG A 37 1.13 -25.57 0.00
N GLN A 38 0.26 -24.94 -0.80
CA GLN A 38 -0.78 -25.66 -1.56
C GLN A 38 -0.17 -26.57 -2.64
N ALA A 39 0.85 -26.08 -3.36
CA ALA A 39 1.53 -26.87 -4.39
C ALA A 39 2.27 -28.09 -3.81
N VAL A 40 2.84 -27.98 -2.60
CA VAL A 40 3.51 -29.10 -1.89
C VAL A 40 2.48 -30.11 -1.35
N GLN A 41 1.32 -29.66 -0.84
CA GLN A 41 0.25 -30.57 -0.43
C GLN A 41 -0.40 -31.34 -1.59
N GLU A 42 -0.40 -30.76 -2.80
CA GLU A 42 -0.92 -31.41 -4.00
C GLU A 42 0.07 -32.38 -4.65
N THR A 43 1.37 -32.31 -4.31
CA THR A 43 2.42 -33.14 -4.94
C THR A 43 2.82 -34.37 -4.12
N ASP A 44 2.38 -34.52 -2.87
CA ASP A 44 2.70 -35.71 -2.08
C ASP A 44 1.60 -36.08 -1.05
N PRO A 45 0.56 -36.86 -1.44
CA PRO A 45 -0.43 -37.37 -0.49
C PRO A 45 0.06 -38.60 0.30
N ALA A 46 1.35 -38.98 0.22
CA ALA A 46 1.86 -40.27 0.70
C ALA A 46 2.93 -40.19 1.81
N ALA A 47 3.09 -39.04 2.48
CA ALA A 47 4.12 -38.86 3.52
C ALA A 47 3.62 -39.03 4.97
N ASP A 48 2.43 -39.60 5.19
CA ASP A 48 2.00 -40.07 6.51
C ASP A 48 2.25 -41.59 6.60
N GLU A 49 3.47 -41.97 6.98
CA GLU A 49 3.81 -43.18 7.75
C GLU A 49 5.34 -43.32 7.77
N VAL A 50 6.00 -42.72 8.77
CA VAL A 50 7.37 -43.11 9.15
C VAL A 50 7.43 -43.33 10.65
N ASP A 51 7.69 -44.60 10.96
CA ASP A 51 7.92 -45.23 12.25
C ASP A 51 8.78 -44.42 13.24
N THR A 52 8.24 -44.21 14.43
CA THR A 52 8.96 -43.80 15.63
C THR A 52 9.62 -45.02 16.28
N SER A 53 10.86 -45.36 15.91
CA SER A 53 11.70 -46.28 16.67
C SER A 53 13.18 -46.19 16.28
N SER A 54 13.93 -45.31 16.94
CA SER A 54 15.29 -45.60 17.45
C SER A 54 15.83 -44.36 18.15
N ALA A 55 16.05 -44.52 19.45
CA ALA A 55 16.64 -43.53 20.32
C ALA A 55 18.17 -43.59 20.18
N ASP A 56 18.74 -42.57 19.55
CA ASP A 56 20.11 -42.13 19.84
C ASP A 56 20.03 -40.64 20.15
N ALA A 57 20.05 -40.34 21.46
CA ALA A 57 20.04 -39.00 22.01
C ALA A 57 21.41 -38.34 21.75
N VAL A 58 21.55 -37.69 20.59
CA VAL A 58 22.52 -36.62 20.44
C VAL A 58 21.85 -35.35 20.97
N GLU A 59 22.23 -35.02 22.19
CA GLU A 59 21.87 -33.82 22.92
C GLU A 59 21.97 -32.59 22.01
N ALA A 60 20.81 -32.01 21.68
CA ALA A 60 20.76 -30.72 21.03
C ALA A 60 21.44 -29.71 21.97
N PRO A 61 22.29 -28.80 21.46
CA PRO A 61 22.86 -27.77 22.31
C PRO A 61 21.69 -27.00 22.95
N ALA A 62 21.64 -27.01 24.28
CA ALA A 62 20.69 -26.26 25.06
C ALA A 62 20.69 -24.80 24.57
N PRO A 63 19.51 -24.18 24.32
CA PRO A 63 19.43 -22.76 24.03
C PRO A 63 19.73 -21.98 25.32
N ASP A 64 21.01 -21.89 25.66
CA ASP A 64 21.47 -21.01 26.73
C ASP A 64 21.39 -19.55 26.27
N ALA A 65 20.76 -18.76 27.13
CA ALA A 65 20.86 -17.31 27.30
C ALA A 65 20.12 -16.40 26.31
N SER A 66 19.18 -15.65 26.91
CA SER A 66 18.46 -14.48 26.38
C SER A 66 17.38 -14.80 25.35
N CYS A 67 16.21 -15.20 25.83
CA CYS A 67 14.97 -15.00 25.08
C CYS A 67 14.92 -13.51 24.70
N PRO A 68 14.98 -13.12 23.42
CA PRO A 68 14.73 -11.73 23.08
C PRO A 68 13.25 -11.48 23.41
N ASP A 69 12.97 -10.43 24.18
CA ASP A 69 11.67 -10.12 24.80
C ASP A 69 10.51 -9.90 23.78
N SER A 70 10.71 -10.14 22.48
CA SER A 70 9.75 -9.95 21.39
C SER A 70 9.95 -10.95 20.25
N VAL A 71 8.85 -11.49 19.71
CA VAL A 71 8.86 -12.44 18.57
C VAL A 71 9.44 -11.78 17.31
N MET A 72 9.20 -10.49 17.12
CA MET A 72 9.81 -9.69 16.04
C MET A 72 11.34 -9.70 16.08
N ALA A 73 11.94 -9.66 17.28
CA ALA A 73 13.39 -9.72 17.43
C ALA A 73 13.94 -11.12 17.06
N GLN A 74 13.21 -12.18 17.38
CA GLN A 74 13.54 -13.56 16.96
C GLN A 74 13.49 -13.67 15.44
N VAL A 75 12.40 -13.22 14.81
CA VAL A 75 12.22 -13.21 13.35
C VAL A 75 13.36 -12.45 12.67
N LYS A 76 13.71 -11.26 13.18
CA LYS A 76 14.82 -10.46 12.65
C LYS A 76 16.18 -11.17 12.79
N GLY A 77 16.42 -11.82 13.92
CA GLY A 77 17.63 -12.61 14.16
C GLY A 77 17.76 -13.77 13.17
N ILE A 78 16.68 -14.55 13.01
CA ILE A 78 16.61 -15.65 12.04
C ILE A 78 16.84 -15.15 10.61
N MET A 79 16.17 -14.07 10.20
CA MET A 79 16.35 -13.50 8.85
C MET A 79 17.78 -12.99 8.61
N THR A 80 18.41 -12.40 9.63
CA THR A 80 19.80 -11.95 9.54
C THR A 80 20.72 -13.15 9.33
N ARG A 81 20.53 -14.21 10.13
CA ARG A 81 21.33 -15.44 10.02
C ARG A 81 21.13 -16.16 8.69
N LEU A 82 19.90 -16.25 8.20
CA LEU A 82 19.61 -16.80 6.86
C LEU A 82 20.32 -16.01 5.75
N THR A 83 20.38 -14.69 5.88
CA THR A 83 21.09 -13.82 4.92
C THR A 83 22.60 -14.01 4.99
N GLU A 84 23.17 -14.21 6.19
CA GLU A 84 24.61 -14.51 6.38
C GLU A 84 25.01 -15.86 5.78
N ILE A 85 24.16 -16.88 5.96
CA ILE A 85 24.36 -18.19 5.33
C ILE A 85 24.26 -18.02 3.81
N GLY A 86 23.32 -17.20 3.33
CA GLY A 86 23.08 -16.89 1.93
C GLY A 86 21.83 -17.58 1.41
N GLY A 87 21.89 -18.90 1.22
CA GLY A 87 20.76 -19.69 0.71
C GLY A 87 20.95 -21.20 0.83
N TYR A 88 19.99 -21.96 0.30
CA TYR A 88 20.04 -23.42 0.32
C TYR A 88 21.22 -24.01 -0.49
N ASP A 89 21.59 -23.35 -1.59
CA ASP A 89 22.60 -23.81 -2.54
C ASP A 89 24.03 -23.36 -2.17
N VAL A 90 24.27 -22.97 -0.92
CA VAL A 90 25.60 -22.51 -0.49
C VAL A 90 26.65 -23.59 -0.75
N GLU A 91 27.66 -23.21 -1.52
CA GLU A 91 28.85 -23.99 -1.80
C GLU A 91 29.97 -23.54 -0.85
N HIS A 92 30.52 -24.50 -0.10
CA HIS A 92 31.65 -24.25 0.79
C HIS A 92 32.76 -25.23 0.41
N PRO A 93 34.05 -24.80 0.39
CA PRO A 93 35.17 -25.66 -0.03
C PRO A 93 35.32 -26.91 0.85
N ASP A 94 34.86 -26.84 2.10
CA ASP A 94 34.76 -27.98 3.01
C ASP A 94 33.32 -28.54 3.03
N ALA A 95 33.20 -29.82 2.65
CA ALA A 95 31.94 -30.55 2.58
C ALA A 95 31.25 -30.72 3.95
N LEU A 96 32.03 -30.84 5.04
CA LEU A 96 31.46 -30.96 6.38
C LEU A 96 30.80 -29.65 6.82
N THR A 97 31.47 -28.52 6.58
CA THR A 97 30.92 -27.19 6.82
C THR A 97 29.69 -26.92 5.95
N GLN A 98 29.72 -27.35 4.68
CA GLN A 98 28.56 -27.23 3.78
C GLN A 98 27.33 -27.99 4.31
N ALA A 99 27.51 -29.24 4.75
CA ALA A 99 26.43 -30.03 5.32
C ALA A 99 25.85 -29.40 6.60
N LYS A 100 26.71 -28.82 7.45
CA LYS A 100 26.29 -28.09 8.66
C LYS A 100 25.47 -26.85 8.30
N LEU A 101 25.94 -26.02 7.37
CA LEU A 101 25.23 -24.81 6.94
C LEU A 101 23.86 -25.12 6.34
N ARG A 102 23.76 -26.17 5.51
CA ARG A 102 22.47 -26.60 4.95
C ARG A 102 21.50 -27.10 6.03
N LYS A 103 22.01 -27.82 7.03
CA LYS A 103 21.20 -28.28 8.16
C LYS A 103 20.70 -27.10 9.01
N GLU A 104 21.58 -26.15 9.30
CA GLU A 104 21.24 -24.91 10.03
C GLU A 104 20.19 -24.10 9.26
N TYR A 105 20.40 -23.90 7.96
CA TYR A 105 19.47 -23.18 7.09
C TYR A 105 18.05 -23.77 7.14
N ARG A 106 17.91 -25.11 6.98
CA ARG A 106 16.61 -25.79 7.07
C ARG A 106 15.96 -25.62 8.45
N ALA A 107 16.74 -25.70 9.52
CA ALA A 107 16.22 -25.52 10.88
C ALA A 107 15.72 -24.09 11.11
N LEU A 108 16.47 -23.09 10.61
CA LEU A 108 16.10 -21.68 10.68
C LEU A 108 14.85 -21.36 9.84
N GLU A 109 14.68 -21.96 8.66
CA GLU A 109 13.44 -21.83 7.87
C GLU A 109 12.23 -22.38 8.62
N GLN A 110 12.34 -23.57 9.20
CA GLN A 110 11.26 -24.17 10.00
C GLN A 110 10.93 -23.30 11.22
N GLN A 111 11.95 -22.77 11.90
CA GLN A 111 11.75 -21.86 13.02
C GLN A 111 11.09 -20.54 12.60
N LEU A 112 11.51 -19.97 11.46
CA LEU A 112 10.92 -18.77 10.89
C LEU A 112 9.43 -18.98 10.59
N ASP A 113 9.10 -20.09 9.93
CA ASP A 113 7.70 -20.42 9.61
C ASP A 113 6.85 -20.61 10.86
N ALA A 114 7.40 -21.24 11.91
CA ALA A 114 6.74 -21.36 13.20
C ALA A 114 6.49 -19.99 13.85
N CYS A 115 7.49 -19.10 13.85
CA CYS A 115 7.35 -17.74 14.38
C CYS A 115 6.31 -16.93 13.60
N LEU A 116 6.35 -16.94 12.27
CA LEU A 116 5.43 -16.19 11.41
C LEU A 116 3.98 -16.70 11.48
N SER A 117 3.80 -17.97 11.85
CA SER A 117 2.48 -18.58 12.03
C SER A 117 1.95 -18.42 13.46
N SER A 118 2.76 -17.91 14.40
CA SER A 118 2.36 -17.70 15.79
C SER A 118 1.35 -16.55 15.93
N GLU A 119 0.39 -16.72 16.85
CA GLU A 119 -0.55 -15.66 17.23
C GLU A 119 0.18 -14.45 17.83
N ASP A 120 1.25 -14.67 18.58
CA ASP A 120 2.04 -13.60 19.20
C ASP A 120 2.65 -12.66 18.15
N TYR A 121 3.15 -13.21 17.04
CA TYR A 121 3.65 -12.42 15.92
C TYR A 121 2.56 -11.56 15.29
N ALA A 122 1.36 -12.13 15.10
CA ALA A 122 0.20 -11.39 14.59
C ALA A 122 -0.23 -10.26 15.55
N HIS A 123 -0.18 -10.50 16.86
CA HIS A 123 -0.46 -9.49 17.88
C HIS A 123 0.58 -8.37 17.88
N GLU A 124 1.88 -8.70 17.79
CA GLU A 124 2.94 -7.70 17.72
C GLU A 124 2.83 -6.84 16.46
N LEU A 125 2.58 -7.45 15.29
CA LEU A 125 2.39 -6.71 14.04
C LEU A 125 1.22 -5.72 14.15
N LYS A 126 0.09 -6.19 14.69
CA LYS A 126 -1.08 -5.33 14.92
C LYS A 126 -0.78 -4.18 15.90
N ARG A 127 0.01 -4.44 16.95
CA ARG A 127 0.43 -3.42 17.90
C ARG A 127 1.30 -2.35 17.22
N GLU A 128 2.26 -2.76 16.40
CA GLU A 128 3.12 -1.83 15.65
C GLU A 128 2.31 -0.99 14.66
N GLU A 129 1.33 -1.59 13.99
CA GLU A 129 0.43 -0.88 13.10
C GLU A 129 -0.42 0.15 13.84
N LEU A 130 -1.02 -0.22 14.98
CA LEU A 130 -1.79 0.72 15.82
C LEU A 130 -0.92 1.86 16.34
N ALA A 131 0.28 1.56 16.84
CA ALA A 131 1.21 2.58 17.30
C ALA A 131 1.63 3.54 16.16
N TRP A 132 1.80 3.02 14.95
CA TRP A 132 2.07 3.84 13.77
C TRP A 132 0.87 4.74 13.40
N GLU A 133 -0.35 4.20 13.45
CA GLU A 133 -1.59 4.95 13.22
C GLU A 133 -1.75 6.07 14.25
N GLU A 134 -1.60 5.78 15.54
CA GLU A 134 -1.71 6.76 16.63
C GLU A 134 -0.68 7.88 16.48
N LYS A 135 0.59 7.54 16.22
CA LYS A 135 1.66 8.52 16.00
C LYS A 135 1.35 9.46 14.83
N ASN A 136 0.68 8.98 13.79
CA ASN A 136 0.41 9.75 12.57
C ASN A 136 -1.00 10.32 12.49
N ALA A 137 -1.91 9.97 13.41
CA ALA A 137 -3.33 10.30 13.34
C ALA A 137 -3.56 11.82 13.17
N ALA A 138 -2.96 12.64 14.04
CA ALA A 138 -3.14 14.08 14.00
C ALA A 138 -2.66 14.71 12.67
N ALA A 139 -1.50 14.29 12.16
CA ALA A 139 -0.97 14.77 10.88
C ALA A 139 -1.82 14.31 9.69
N ASN A 140 -2.36 13.09 9.76
CA ASN A 140 -3.25 12.54 8.73
C ASN A 140 -4.59 13.28 8.69
N GLU A 141 -5.18 13.57 9.85
CA GLU A 141 -6.40 14.35 9.96
C GLU A 141 -6.21 15.81 9.51
N GLN A 142 -5.09 16.44 9.88
CA GLN A 142 -4.80 17.80 9.44
C GLN A 142 -4.66 17.87 7.91
N ALA A 143 -3.89 16.96 7.31
CA ALA A 143 -3.77 16.87 5.86
C ALA A 143 -5.13 16.66 5.17
N LEU A 144 -6.02 15.86 5.76
CA LEU A 144 -7.38 15.69 5.24
C LEU A 144 -8.15 17.02 5.24
N ARG A 145 -8.08 17.80 6.33
CA ARG A 145 -8.74 19.12 6.41
C ARG A 145 -8.19 20.10 5.38
N ASP A 146 -6.87 20.19 5.27
CA ASP A 146 -6.20 21.13 4.35
C ASP A 146 -6.56 20.84 2.89
N VAL A 147 -6.52 19.56 2.49
CA VAL A 147 -6.92 19.16 1.13
C VAL A 147 -8.40 19.41 0.90
N ARG A 148 -9.28 19.14 1.88
CA ARG A 148 -10.72 19.40 1.72
C ARG A 148 -11.05 20.88 1.63
N ARG A 149 -10.43 21.75 2.44
CA ARG A 149 -10.57 23.23 2.34
C ARG A 149 -10.23 23.79 0.97
N CYS A 150 -9.38 23.08 0.25
CA CYS A 150 -8.93 23.42 -1.09
C CYS A 150 -9.78 22.78 -2.20
N LEU A 151 -10.51 21.71 -1.91
CA LEU A 151 -11.15 20.83 -2.89
C LEU A 151 -12.66 21.13 -2.99
N PRO A 152 -13.15 21.67 -4.13
CA PRO A 152 -14.58 21.88 -4.34
C PRO A 152 -15.37 20.57 -4.26
N VAL A 153 -16.60 20.62 -3.73
CA VAL A 153 -17.47 19.44 -3.58
C VAL A 153 -17.77 18.78 -4.93
N LEU A 154 -18.10 19.59 -5.93
CA LEU A 154 -18.49 19.16 -7.28
C LEU A 154 -17.30 19.16 -8.28
N VAL A 155 -16.09 18.86 -7.81
CA VAL A 155 -14.86 18.91 -8.63
C VAL A 155 -14.88 17.96 -9.84
N ARG A 156 -15.57 16.82 -9.72
CA ARG A 156 -15.65 15.82 -10.80
C ARG A 156 -16.61 16.25 -11.91
N SER A 157 -17.77 16.80 -11.56
CA SER A 157 -18.80 17.24 -12.51
C SER A 157 -18.47 18.58 -13.16
N THR A 158 -17.62 19.40 -12.51
CA THR A 158 -17.24 20.72 -13.01
C THR A 158 -16.05 20.64 -13.97
N SER A 159 -16.05 21.42 -15.06
CA SER A 159 -14.93 21.49 -16.01
C SER A 159 -13.75 22.26 -15.42
N GLU A 160 -12.53 22.01 -15.92
CA GLU A 160 -11.33 22.74 -15.46
C GLU A 160 -11.46 24.26 -15.65
N ALA A 161 -12.09 24.70 -16.75
CA ALA A 161 -12.30 26.12 -17.03
C ALA A 161 -13.25 26.77 -16.00
N VAL A 162 -14.34 26.08 -15.66
CA VAL A 162 -15.30 26.55 -14.66
C VAL A 162 -14.65 26.55 -13.27
N LEU A 163 -13.84 25.55 -12.92
CA LEU A 163 -13.14 25.53 -11.63
C LEU A 163 -12.21 26.74 -11.44
N LYS A 164 -11.56 27.21 -12.51
CA LYS A 164 -10.67 28.39 -12.46
C LYS A 164 -11.42 29.71 -12.38
N SER A 165 -12.60 29.80 -12.97
CA SER A 165 -13.40 31.04 -13.00
C SER A 165 -14.34 31.17 -11.80
N THR A 166 -14.76 30.05 -11.21
CA THR A 166 -15.65 30.03 -10.05
C THR A 166 -14.93 30.56 -8.83
N LYS A 167 -15.54 31.53 -8.14
CA LYS A 167 -15.03 32.04 -6.88
C LYS A 167 -15.24 31.00 -5.78
N SER A 168 -14.21 30.78 -4.97
CA SER A 168 -14.29 30.01 -3.75
C SER A 168 -15.17 30.72 -2.71
N PRO A 169 -15.52 30.06 -1.59
CA PRO A 169 -16.18 30.71 -0.45
C PRO A 169 -15.41 31.92 0.10
N THR A 170 -14.07 31.94 0.00
CA THR A 170 -13.24 33.10 0.35
C THR A 170 -13.21 34.20 -0.72
N GLY A 171 -13.94 34.03 -1.83
CA GLY A 171 -14.02 34.98 -2.93
C GLY A 171 -12.86 34.93 -3.92
N ARG A 172 -11.87 34.05 -3.70
CA ARG A 172 -10.69 33.88 -4.57
C ARG A 172 -10.94 32.79 -5.62
N PRO A 173 -10.40 32.89 -6.84
CA PRO A 173 -10.46 31.80 -7.80
C PRO A 173 -9.54 30.65 -7.41
N LEU A 174 -9.88 29.42 -7.79
CA LEU A 174 -9.00 28.26 -7.58
C LEU A 174 -7.72 28.41 -8.43
N PRO A 175 -6.52 28.29 -7.84
CA PRO A 175 -5.27 28.36 -8.60
C PRO A 175 -5.24 27.37 -9.77
N PRO A 176 -4.75 27.77 -10.96
CA PRO A 176 -4.76 26.91 -12.15
C PRO A 176 -4.05 25.55 -11.95
N ALA A 177 -2.98 25.54 -11.15
CA ALA A 177 -2.25 24.32 -10.81
C ALA A 177 -3.11 23.33 -10.01
N MET A 178 -3.86 23.80 -9.03
CA MET A 178 -4.77 22.98 -8.22
C MET A 178 -5.96 22.47 -9.02
N ALA A 179 -6.59 23.35 -9.82
CA ALA A 179 -7.69 22.94 -10.70
C ALA A 179 -7.26 21.79 -11.63
N ARG A 180 -6.08 21.92 -12.26
CA ARG A 180 -5.51 20.87 -13.12
C ARG A 180 -5.18 19.61 -12.32
N ARG A 181 -4.62 19.76 -11.12
CA ARG A 181 -4.28 18.65 -10.22
C ARG A 181 -5.52 17.83 -9.88
N PHE A 182 -6.59 18.46 -9.40
CA PHE A 182 -7.80 17.74 -9.03
C PHE A 182 -8.51 17.07 -10.21
N LYS A 183 -8.49 17.69 -11.40
CA LYS A 183 -9.06 17.06 -12.60
C LYS A 183 -8.25 15.84 -13.04
N ARG A 184 -6.92 15.93 -13.10
CA ARG A 184 -6.05 14.84 -13.57
C ARG A 184 -5.93 13.69 -12.57
N THR A 185 -5.90 14.00 -11.28
CA THR A 185 -5.68 13.00 -10.23
C THR A 185 -7.03 12.45 -9.76
N THR A 186 -7.52 11.39 -10.42
CA THR A 186 -8.89 10.89 -10.21
C THR A 186 -9.15 10.44 -8.76
N VAL A 187 -8.15 9.84 -8.13
CA VAL A 187 -8.24 9.30 -6.77
C VAL A 187 -8.59 10.36 -5.71
N LEU A 188 -8.17 11.62 -5.90
CA LEU A 188 -8.51 12.72 -4.97
C LEU A 188 -10.01 13.04 -4.96
N GLY A 189 -10.76 12.60 -5.97
CA GLY A 189 -12.20 12.72 -5.98
C GLY A 189 -12.88 11.91 -4.87
N LEU A 190 -12.23 10.84 -4.39
CA LEU A 190 -12.76 10.03 -3.29
C LEU A 190 -12.90 10.84 -2.01
N LEU A 191 -12.07 11.87 -1.78
CA LEU A 191 -12.18 12.75 -0.59
C LEU A 191 -13.52 13.50 -0.48
N ARG A 192 -14.29 13.55 -1.58
CA ARG A 192 -15.64 14.11 -1.70
C ARG A 192 -16.72 13.05 -1.98
N ALA A 193 -16.40 11.77 -1.82
CA ALA A 193 -17.36 10.67 -1.81
C ALA A 193 -17.59 10.22 -0.36
N SER A 194 -18.80 9.72 -0.04
CA SER A 194 -19.05 9.21 1.31
C SER A 194 -18.27 7.90 1.54
N PRO A 195 -17.72 7.65 2.74
CA PRO A 195 -17.04 6.40 3.06
C PRO A 195 -17.92 5.17 2.85
N ALA A 196 -19.22 5.29 3.15
CA ALA A 196 -20.21 4.23 2.97
C ALA A 196 -20.44 3.92 1.48
N SER A 197 -20.63 4.95 0.65
CA SER A 197 -20.80 4.78 -0.78
C SER A 197 -19.52 4.24 -1.45
N THR A 198 -18.36 4.73 -1.01
CA THR A 198 -17.05 4.21 -1.43
C THR A 198 -16.89 2.73 -1.06
N ALA A 199 -17.38 2.30 0.11
CA ALA A 199 -17.32 0.91 0.52
C ALA A 199 -18.03 -0.02 -0.47
N GLN A 200 -19.19 0.43 -0.97
CA GLN A 200 -20.06 -0.30 -1.88
C GLN A 200 -19.60 -0.27 -3.35
N MET A 201 -18.65 0.60 -3.72
CA MET A 201 -18.14 0.68 -5.11
C MET A 201 -17.68 -0.67 -5.63
N HIS A 202 -17.92 -0.95 -6.91
CA HIS A 202 -17.32 -2.12 -7.54
C HIS A 202 -15.78 -1.99 -7.56
N PRO A 203 -14.99 -3.06 -7.34
CA PRO A 203 -13.52 -2.96 -7.31
C PRO A 203 -12.92 -2.33 -8.56
N SER A 204 -13.51 -2.56 -9.74
CA SER A 204 -13.02 -1.93 -10.98
C SER A 204 -13.02 -0.40 -10.93
N ALA A 205 -13.91 0.22 -10.15
CA ALA A 205 -13.96 1.67 -9.99
C ALA A 205 -12.88 2.20 -9.02
N ILE A 206 -12.35 1.35 -8.15
CA ILE A 206 -11.31 1.71 -7.16
C ILE A 206 -9.91 1.33 -7.66
N VAL A 207 -9.73 0.09 -8.11
CA VAL A 207 -8.42 -0.49 -8.40
C VAL A 207 -7.67 0.25 -9.51
N HIS A 208 -8.40 0.88 -10.46
CA HIS A 208 -7.81 1.67 -11.53
C HIS A 208 -7.45 3.11 -11.10
N LEU A 209 -7.84 3.53 -9.90
CA LEU A 209 -7.48 4.85 -9.38
C LEU A 209 -6.00 4.85 -8.99
N ASN A 210 -5.24 5.67 -9.71
CA ASN A 210 -3.80 5.75 -9.50
C ASN A 210 -3.48 6.66 -8.31
N TYR A 211 -2.83 6.09 -7.29
CA TYR A 211 -2.26 6.83 -6.15
C TYR A 211 -0.76 7.15 -6.33
N ILE A 212 -0.14 6.71 -7.43
CA ILE A 212 1.23 7.07 -7.80
C ILE A 212 1.24 8.53 -8.26
N GLY A 213 2.25 9.28 -7.81
CA GLY A 213 2.40 10.70 -8.12
C GLY A 213 1.67 11.65 -7.17
N LEU A 214 1.00 11.12 -6.14
CA LEU A 214 0.49 11.91 -5.02
C LEU A 214 1.65 12.49 -4.19
N ASN A 215 1.46 13.68 -3.62
CA ASN A 215 2.35 14.23 -2.62
C ASN A 215 2.05 13.62 -1.23
N LEU A 216 2.88 13.93 -0.23
CA LEU A 216 2.73 13.36 1.10
C LEU A 216 1.39 13.76 1.74
N THR A 217 1.01 15.04 1.65
CA THR A 217 -0.24 15.59 2.19
C THR A 217 -1.48 14.90 1.60
N GLU A 218 -1.51 14.71 0.28
CA GLU A 218 -2.58 14.01 -0.43
C GLU A 218 -2.69 12.53 -0.01
N ARG A 219 -1.56 11.82 0.15
CA ARG A 219 -1.58 10.42 0.62
C ARG A 219 -2.10 10.32 2.05
N ARG A 220 -1.65 11.22 2.94
CA ARG A 220 -2.15 11.32 4.32
C ARG A 220 -3.65 11.57 4.36
N ALA A 221 -4.14 12.51 3.54
CA ALA A 221 -5.56 12.81 3.42
C ALA A 221 -6.38 11.61 2.94
N LEU A 222 -5.93 10.92 1.90
CA LEU A 222 -6.63 9.73 1.38
C LEU A 222 -6.64 8.59 2.38
N HIS A 223 -5.52 8.32 3.06
CA HIS A 223 -5.45 7.31 4.12
C HIS A 223 -6.46 7.62 5.24
N ALA A 224 -6.43 8.84 5.77
CA ALA A 224 -7.35 9.28 6.82
C ALA A 224 -8.82 9.09 6.42
N HIS A 225 -9.15 9.46 5.18
CA HIS A 225 -10.52 9.36 4.66
C HIS A 225 -10.97 7.91 4.43
N LEU A 226 -10.10 7.06 3.88
CA LEU A 226 -10.45 5.69 3.49
C LEU A 226 -10.29 4.67 4.62
N ARG A 227 -9.68 5.04 5.75
CA ARG A 227 -9.44 4.14 6.89
C ARG A 227 -10.70 3.42 7.35
N GLN A 228 -11.80 4.15 7.52
CA GLN A 228 -13.07 3.54 7.93
C GLN A 228 -13.63 2.61 6.84
N THR A 229 -13.52 3.02 5.58
CA THR A 229 -13.93 2.20 4.43
C THR A 229 -13.13 0.89 4.35
N ALA A 230 -11.82 0.94 4.63
CA ALA A 230 -10.96 -0.23 4.65
C ALA A 230 -11.38 -1.23 5.74
N GLN A 231 -11.74 -0.74 6.94
CA GLN A 231 -12.29 -1.59 8.01
C GLN A 231 -13.58 -2.30 7.58
N LEU A 232 -14.46 -1.61 6.83
CA LEU A 232 -15.67 -2.22 6.28
C LEU A 232 -15.34 -3.32 5.25
N TRP A 233 -14.30 -3.13 4.42
CA TRP A 233 -13.85 -4.18 3.49
C TRP A 233 -13.24 -5.37 4.22
N GLU A 234 -12.46 -5.15 5.27
CA GLU A 234 -11.86 -6.21 6.07
C GLU A 234 -12.90 -7.03 6.85
N ALA A 235 -13.96 -6.37 7.34
CA ALA A 235 -15.09 -7.03 8.00
C ALA A 235 -16.02 -7.77 7.02
N SER A 236 -15.96 -7.45 5.73
CA SER A 236 -16.78 -8.09 4.70
C SER A 236 -16.29 -9.52 4.40
N PRO A 237 -17.17 -10.42 3.91
CA PRO A 237 -16.77 -11.77 3.52
C PRO A 237 -15.62 -11.76 2.53
N ARG A 238 -14.57 -12.54 2.81
CA ARG A 238 -13.40 -12.65 1.94
C ARG A 238 -13.77 -13.27 0.60
N ASN A 239 -13.91 -12.42 -0.41
CA ASN A 239 -14.04 -12.80 -1.81
C ASN A 239 -12.96 -12.11 -2.64
N ALA A 240 -12.73 -12.59 -3.86
CA ALA A 240 -11.67 -12.07 -4.73
C ALA A 240 -11.81 -10.56 -5.01
N LEU A 241 -13.06 -10.07 -5.09
CA LEU A 241 -13.38 -8.68 -5.37
C LEU A 241 -13.02 -7.75 -4.20
N THR A 242 -13.40 -8.13 -2.97
CA THR A 242 -13.08 -7.38 -1.75
C THR A 242 -11.57 -7.42 -1.49
N GLN A 243 -10.92 -8.55 -1.74
CA GLN A 243 -9.48 -8.67 -1.63
C GLN A 243 -8.74 -7.69 -2.55
N GLN A 244 -9.22 -7.47 -3.78
CA GLN A 244 -8.62 -6.47 -4.68
C GLN A 244 -8.69 -5.04 -4.10
N LYS A 245 -9.78 -4.68 -3.41
CA LYS A 245 -9.90 -3.37 -2.75
C LYS A 245 -8.92 -3.25 -1.58
N ILE A 246 -8.82 -4.30 -0.76
CA ILE A 246 -7.89 -4.36 0.38
C ILE A 246 -6.44 -4.30 -0.11
N ASP A 247 -6.09 -5.05 -1.16
CA ASP A 247 -4.75 -5.06 -1.76
C ASP A 247 -4.39 -3.66 -2.31
N TRP A 248 -5.34 -3.00 -2.99
CA TRP A 248 -5.14 -1.65 -3.50
C TRP A 248 -4.90 -0.63 -2.37
N TYR A 249 -5.71 -0.69 -1.31
CA TYR A 249 -5.57 0.19 -0.15
C TYR A 249 -4.28 -0.08 0.62
N SER A 250 -3.92 -1.35 0.79
CA SER A 250 -2.64 -1.76 1.41
C SER A 250 -1.44 -1.19 0.65
N GLY A 251 -1.52 -1.15 -0.69
CA GLY A 251 -0.51 -0.49 -1.54
C GLY A 251 -0.41 1.02 -1.29
N LEU A 252 -1.55 1.72 -1.12
CA LEU A 252 -1.58 3.14 -0.74
C LEU A 252 -0.91 3.36 0.63
N VAL A 253 -1.25 2.55 1.64
CA VAL A 253 -0.67 2.65 3.00
C VAL A 253 0.83 2.37 2.97
N TYR A 254 1.27 1.39 2.19
CA TYR A 254 2.68 1.08 2.00
C TYR A 254 3.45 2.28 1.43
N GLU A 255 2.95 2.88 0.34
CA GLU A 255 3.59 4.06 -0.25
C GLU A 255 3.56 5.28 0.69
N LEU A 256 2.52 5.42 1.52
CA LEU A 256 2.47 6.42 2.58
C LEU A 256 3.55 6.19 3.64
N LYS A 257 3.64 4.98 4.22
CA LYS A 257 4.67 4.59 5.20
C LYS A 257 6.08 4.86 4.66
N ARG A 258 6.32 4.49 3.40
CA ARG A 258 7.58 4.75 2.69
C ARG A 258 7.87 6.24 2.53
N ALA A 259 6.88 7.03 2.12
CA ALA A 259 7.03 8.48 1.96
C ALA A 259 7.30 9.19 3.30
N ILE A 260 6.62 8.80 4.38
CA ILE A 260 6.86 9.33 5.73
C ILE A 260 8.27 8.98 6.18
N THR A 261 8.69 7.72 6.06
CA THR A 261 10.05 7.31 6.43
C THR A 261 11.12 8.08 5.64
N SER A 262 10.88 8.33 4.36
CA SER A 262 11.78 9.14 3.52
C SER A 262 11.81 10.61 3.96
N TYR A 263 10.66 11.16 4.34
CA TYR A 263 10.53 12.52 4.85
C TYR A 263 11.24 12.67 6.21
N ASP A 264 10.98 11.77 7.15
CA ASP A 264 11.59 11.77 8.49
C ASP A 264 13.13 11.70 8.38
N LYS A 265 13.66 10.82 7.51
CA LYS A 265 15.11 10.76 7.23
C LYS A 265 15.66 12.04 6.60
N HIS A 266 14.86 12.74 5.79
CA HIS A 266 15.26 14.03 5.23
C HIS A 266 15.30 15.11 6.31
N MET A 267 14.31 15.12 7.19
CA MET A 267 14.21 16.03 8.34
C MET A 267 15.35 15.85 9.33
N GLU A 268 15.73 14.60 9.62
CA GLU A 268 16.87 14.27 10.48
C GLU A 268 18.20 14.78 9.92
N ARG A 269 18.36 14.79 8.59
CA ARG A 269 19.61 15.21 7.92
C ARG A 269 19.71 16.72 7.71
N ASN A 270 18.61 17.35 7.32
CA ASN A 270 18.62 18.76 6.89
C ASN A 270 18.04 19.71 7.95
N GLY A 271 17.53 19.19 9.06
CA GLY A 271 16.78 19.96 10.04
C GLY A 271 15.36 20.28 9.55
N VAL A 272 14.57 20.93 10.40
CA VAL A 272 13.26 21.44 9.99
C VAL A 272 13.47 22.46 8.88
N PRO A 273 12.90 22.27 7.68
CA PRO A 273 13.04 23.24 6.60
C PRO A 273 12.41 24.55 7.06
N GLY A 274 13.26 25.50 7.43
CA GLY A 274 12.82 26.87 7.67
C GLY A 274 12.44 27.48 6.32
N SER A 275 11.15 27.44 5.96
CA SER A 275 10.51 28.28 4.93
C SER A 275 11.39 28.62 3.69
N GLN A 276 12.14 27.64 3.15
CA GLN A 276 13.07 27.86 2.04
C GLN A 276 12.97 26.73 1.02
N THR A 277 11.80 26.56 0.42
CA THR A 277 11.68 26.04 -0.94
C THR A 277 10.54 26.79 -1.62
N GLY A 278 10.84 27.61 -2.63
CA GLY A 278 9.86 28.38 -3.42
C GLY A 278 8.86 27.55 -4.24
N THR A 279 8.72 26.26 -3.94
CA THR A 279 7.58 25.42 -4.31
C THR A 279 6.64 25.40 -3.11
N GLY A 280 5.84 26.46 -2.95
CA GLY A 280 4.84 26.55 -1.88
C GLY A 280 3.93 25.31 -1.88
N ASP A 281 3.55 24.85 -0.68
CA ASP A 281 2.63 23.73 -0.56
C ASP A 281 1.33 24.11 -1.28
N LEU A 282 0.82 23.21 -2.12
CA LEU A 282 -0.39 23.41 -2.90
C LEU A 282 -1.62 23.69 -2.02
N TYR A 283 -1.53 23.39 -0.71
CA TYR A 283 -2.59 23.47 0.26
C TYR A 283 -2.35 24.51 1.37
N GLU A 284 -1.36 25.39 1.22
CA GLU A 284 -1.05 26.43 2.22
C GLU A 284 -2.15 27.51 2.29
N GLU A 285 -2.79 27.81 1.16
CA GLU A 285 -3.87 28.80 1.10
C GLU A 285 -5.24 28.16 1.36
N ASP A 286 -5.90 28.60 2.44
CA ASP A 286 -7.29 28.22 2.74
C ASP A 286 -8.27 28.87 1.76
N LEU A 287 -8.93 28.05 0.94
CA LEU A 287 -9.96 28.49 -0.01
C LEU A 287 -11.38 28.47 0.57
N GLY A 288 -11.54 28.00 1.81
CA GLY A 288 -12.79 28.03 2.57
C GLY A 288 -13.84 27.00 2.13
N TRP A 289 -13.47 25.97 1.35
CA TRP A 289 -14.39 24.87 1.08
C TRP A 289 -14.66 24.07 2.36
N PRO A 290 -15.82 23.38 2.48
CA PRO A 290 -16.16 22.65 3.69
C PRO A 290 -15.10 21.59 4.05
N GLU A 291 -14.55 21.69 5.26
CA GLU A 291 -13.65 20.68 5.84
C GLU A 291 -14.36 19.35 6.14
N GLY A 292 -15.62 19.48 6.54
CA GLY A 292 -16.44 18.36 6.98
C GLY A 292 -16.85 17.43 5.84
N GLU A 293 -17.65 16.45 6.23
CA GLU A 293 -18.24 15.44 5.37
C GLU A 293 -19.39 16.00 4.52
N VAL A 294 -19.04 16.92 3.63
CA VAL A 294 -19.95 17.44 2.61
C VAL A 294 -19.62 16.76 1.29
N TYR A 295 -20.54 15.90 0.85
CA TYR A 295 -20.41 15.08 -0.35
C TYR A 295 -21.27 15.65 -1.47
N ALA A 296 -20.90 15.32 -2.71
CA ALA A 296 -21.73 15.63 -3.86
C ALA A 296 -23.10 14.95 -3.71
N ASP A 297 -24.16 15.62 -4.15
CA ASP A 297 -25.47 15.01 -4.18
C ASP A 297 -25.47 13.76 -5.08
N ALA A 298 -26.40 12.86 -4.80
CA ALA A 298 -26.64 11.64 -5.56
C ALA A 298 -26.59 11.85 -7.09
N VAL A 299 -27.27 12.91 -7.57
CA VAL A 299 -27.38 13.22 -8.99
C VAL A 299 -26.03 13.59 -9.60
N SER A 300 -25.21 14.37 -8.89
CA SER A 300 -23.85 14.69 -9.34
C SER A 300 -22.91 13.50 -9.23
N ALA A 301 -23.11 12.61 -8.25
CA ALA A 301 -22.34 11.39 -8.12
C ALA A 301 -22.54 10.48 -9.35
N VAL A 302 -23.79 10.23 -9.78
CA VAL A 302 -24.10 9.44 -11.00
C VAL A 302 -23.38 10.01 -12.23
N LYS A 303 -23.46 11.32 -12.45
CA LYS A 303 -22.84 11.98 -13.62
C LYS A 303 -21.32 11.85 -13.64
N CYS A 304 -20.69 11.61 -12.50
CA CYS A 304 -19.26 11.44 -12.34
C CYS A 304 -18.80 9.98 -12.37
N GLY A 305 -19.73 9.03 -12.58
CA GLY A 305 -19.45 7.60 -12.39
C GLY A 305 -19.13 7.25 -10.94
N LEU A 306 -19.55 8.10 -10.00
CA LEU A 306 -19.44 7.84 -8.56
C LEU A 306 -20.75 7.19 -8.09
N PRO A 307 -20.67 6.24 -7.14
CA PRO A 307 -21.85 5.62 -6.54
C PRO A 307 -22.73 6.66 -5.84
N VAL A 308 -24.04 6.41 -5.86
CA VAL A 308 -25.04 7.21 -5.18
C VAL A 308 -25.30 6.62 -3.82
N ASP A 309 -25.33 7.44 -2.78
CA ASP A 309 -25.93 7.04 -1.52
C ASP A 309 -27.43 7.31 -1.59
N GLU A 310 -28.23 6.26 -1.86
CA GLU A 310 -29.70 6.37 -1.98
C GLU A 310 -30.35 6.80 -0.65
N THR A 311 -29.67 6.60 0.48
CA THR A 311 -30.19 7.00 1.80
C THR A 311 -30.24 8.53 1.97
N ALA A 312 -29.39 9.27 1.25
CA ALA A 312 -29.40 10.74 1.27
C ALA A 312 -30.57 11.35 0.47
N LEU A 313 -31.18 10.60 -0.47
CA LEU A 313 -32.32 11.10 -1.26
C LEU A 313 -33.61 11.22 -0.44
N HIS A 314 -33.75 10.42 0.63
CA HIS A 314 -34.99 10.39 1.42
C HIS A 314 -35.00 11.36 2.61
N ALA A 315 -33.88 12.00 2.94
CA ALA A 315 -33.78 12.94 4.07
C ALA A 315 -34.12 14.40 3.70
N SER A 316 -34.46 14.69 2.44
CA SER A 316 -34.72 16.05 1.94
C SER A 316 -36.12 16.26 1.34
N THR A 317 -37.07 15.36 1.62
CA THR A 317 -38.50 15.52 1.31
C THR A 317 -39.33 15.70 2.56
#